data_AF-A0A426QP94-F1
#
_entry.id   AF-A0A426QP94-F1
#
_cell.length_a   1.000
_cell.length_b   1.000
_cell.length_c   1.000
_cell.angle_alpha   90.00
_cell.angle_beta   90.00
_cell.angle_gamma   90.00
#
_symmetry.space_group_name_H-M   'P 1'
#
loop_
_entity.id
_entity.type
_entity.pdbx_description
1 polymer ?
#
loop_
_entity_poly.entity_id
_entity_poly.type
_entity_poly.pdbx_seq_one_letter_code
_entity_poly.pdbx_strand_id
1 'polypeptide(L)'
;MTLPDNWSEYLLDHPLPVRRAIHQGMCRELLSESPDFPRLVGWLRRDPAAASFVLGAAASGQRKRERSAPHNLEHALSLLGSNWARNQLPQLPILENTLTDEAQRAGYLAASSRAMRAARLTETWLIERHETGHDMVSVAALLHNLVELALWRDAPELARQALAIARKSLIDFTQEHAENGSLDSCFSVGRAFEMVLGEAGIDLHELETALTERYYLPVMLLAEEASIPTLGAHHEAILVLARRLAFASEFGWYHPVIRRLTISIAEQLHLSPQAAWRVSVKKTLADAREFIEIPLYHPGHLLVQQEDGRDLLWPLTADYGLDDDDNGCHASGTANRTAPSATPGRQLGDTIRQLSRLEGVEEIALYENGEDSQSKRRFHWSRNGEVALPDRLALAQSPLLSRLQSRLESLGIDAQNLERLAPHLEPSLGQAAQSGLVIAPLAVDGALISTLFVRGPRGEQQREILAVLDRG
;
A
#
# COMPACT_ATOMS: atom_id res chain seq x y z
N MET A 1 7.05 1.87 -23.81
CA MET A 1 6.41 2.88 -24.69
C MET A 1 7.06 4.22 -24.39
N THR A 2 7.36 5.08 -25.38
CA THR A 2 7.91 6.42 -25.10
C THR A 2 6.78 7.36 -24.69
N LEU A 3 7.02 8.20 -23.69
CA LEU A 3 6.06 9.25 -23.30
C LEU A 3 5.78 10.17 -24.51
N PRO A 4 4.58 10.76 -24.61
CA PRO A 4 4.27 11.74 -25.67
C PRO A 4 5.27 12.92 -25.64
N ASP A 5 5.67 13.42 -26.82
CA ASP A 5 6.65 14.53 -26.96
C ASP A 5 6.28 15.80 -26.18
N ASN A 6 4.99 16.02 -25.95
CA ASN A 6 4.48 17.06 -25.05
C ASN A 6 3.52 16.44 -24.01
N TRP A 7 4.09 15.63 -23.11
CA TRP A 7 3.32 14.88 -22.13
C TRP A 7 2.49 15.80 -21.22
N SER A 8 2.97 17.00 -20.89
CA SER A 8 2.21 17.96 -20.09
C SER A 8 0.87 18.32 -20.75
N GLU A 9 0.87 18.78 -22.00
CA GLU A 9 -0.36 19.05 -22.77
C GLU A 9 -1.23 17.79 -22.93
N TYR A 10 -0.61 16.64 -23.18
CA TYR A 10 -1.33 15.38 -23.29
C TYR A 10 -2.12 15.06 -22.01
N LEU A 11 -1.51 15.19 -20.83
CA LEU A 11 -2.19 14.97 -19.55
C LEU A 11 -3.36 15.93 -19.34
N LEU A 12 -3.25 17.16 -19.84
CA LEU A 12 -4.31 18.15 -19.71
C LEU A 12 -5.56 17.76 -20.50
N ASP A 13 -5.41 17.17 -21.68
CA ASP A 13 -6.52 16.85 -22.59
C ASP A 13 -7.05 15.41 -22.44
N HIS A 14 -6.29 14.53 -21.80
CA HIS A 14 -6.68 13.14 -21.59
C HIS A 14 -6.96 12.90 -20.11
N PRO A 15 -8.25 12.92 -19.68
CA PRO A 15 -8.58 12.70 -18.29
C PRO A 15 -8.08 11.33 -17.81
N LEU A 16 -7.62 11.29 -16.57
CA LEU A 16 -7.24 10.04 -15.92
C LEU A 16 -8.48 9.13 -15.74
N PRO A 17 -8.31 7.82 -15.86
CA PRO A 17 -9.44 6.91 -15.71
C PRO A 17 -9.89 6.78 -14.24
N VAL A 18 -11.21 6.69 -14.07
CA VAL A 18 -11.90 6.57 -12.79
C VAL A 18 -12.32 5.13 -12.57
N ARG A 19 -12.28 4.67 -11.32
CA ARG A 19 -12.74 3.31 -10.98
C ARG A 19 -14.21 3.11 -11.30
N ARG A 20 -14.58 1.94 -11.84
CA ARG A 20 -15.96 1.62 -12.24
C ARG A 20 -16.98 1.84 -11.14
N ALA A 21 -16.68 1.41 -9.92
CA ALA A 21 -17.58 1.58 -8.78
C ALA A 21 -17.87 3.06 -8.48
N ILE A 22 -16.85 3.91 -8.57
CA ILE A 22 -16.98 5.36 -8.35
C ILE A 22 -17.74 6.00 -9.51
N HIS A 23 -17.38 5.66 -10.76
CA HIS A 23 -18.08 6.13 -11.96
C HIS A 23 -19.58 5.82 -11.91
N GLN A 24 -19.94 4.57 -11.58
CA GLN A 24 -21.34 4.15 -11.45
C GLN A 24 -22.05 4.86 -10.28
N GLY A 25 -21.36 5.04 -9.15
CA GLY A 25 -21.88 5.80 -8.01
C GLY A 25 -22.22 7.24 -8.39
N MET A 26 -21.29 7.95 -9.03
CA MET A 26 -21.51 9.31 -9.53
C MET A 26 -22.67 9.36 -10.53
N CYS A 27 -22.68 8.46 -11.52
CA CYS A 27 -23.75 8.42 -12.52
C CYS A 27 -25.13 8.18 -11.89
N ARG A 28 -25.20 7.37 -10.83
CA ARG A 28 -26.45 7.11 -10.10
C ARG A 28 -26.98 8.36 -9.41
N GLU A 29 -26.12 9.16 -8.77
CA GLU A 29 -26.54 10.42 -8.14
C GLU A 29 -27.04 11.45 -9.17
N LEU A 30 -26.54 11.36 -10.41
CA LEU A 30 -26.89 12.27 -11.50
C LEU A 30 -28.22 11.93 -12.22
N LEU A 31 -28.83 10.76 -11.93
CA LEU A 31 -30.11 10.35 -12.50
C LEU A 31 -31.28 11.21 -12.01
N SER A 32 -31.18 11.78 -10.81
CA SER A 32 -32.20 12.70 -10.27
C SER A 32 -32.22 14.02 -11.04
N GLU A 33 -33.40 14.58 -11.30
CA GLU A 33 -33.53 15.93 -11.90
C GLU A 33 -32.79 16.99 -11.06
N SER A 34 -32.84 16.84 -9.74
CA SER A 34 -32.09 17.62 -8.75
C SER A 34 -31.03 16.75 -8.09
N PRO A 35 -29.80 16.69 -8.65
CA PRO A 35 -28.74 15.85 -8.10
C PRO A 35 -28.27 16.37 -6.74
N ASP A 36 -28.06 15.45 -5.80
CA ASP A 36 -27.53 15.74 -4.47
C ASP A 36 -26.01 15.96 -4.56
N PHE A 37 -25.61 17.24 -4.60
CA PHE A 37 -24.19 17.62 -4.71
C PHE A 37 -23.34 17.12 -3.53
N PRO A 38 -23.77 17.22 -2.27
CA PRO A 38 -23.07 16.59 -1.15
C PRO A 38 -22.77 15.10 -1.36
N ARG A 39 -23.74 14.31 -1.85
CA ARG A 39 -23.49 12.89 -2.18
C ARG A 39 -22.50 12.72 -3.33
N LEU A 40 -22.61 13.54 -4.37
CA LEU A 40 -21.68 13.53 -5.49
C LEU A 40 -20.25 13.87 -5.05
N VAL A 41 -20.07 14.86 -4.17
CA VAL A 41 -18.79 15.20 -3.54
C VAL A 41 -18.24 14.01 -2.76
N GLY A 42 -19.09 13.27 -2.04
CA GLY A 42 -18.71 12.03 -1.36
C GLY A 42 -18.07 11.00 -2.30
N TRP A 43 -18.59 10.85 -3.51
CA TRP A 43 -17.99 9.99 -4.55
C TRP A 43 -16.69 10.57 -5.11
N LEU A 44 -16.65 11.88 -5.41
CA LEU A 44 -15.46 12.54 -5.95
C LEU A 44 -14.26 12.44 -4.98
N ARG A 45 -14.48 12.60 -3.67
CA ARG A 45 -13.43 12.46 -2.64
C ARG A 45 -12.83 11.05 -2.55
N ARG A 46 -13.45 10.05 -3.20
CA ARG A 46 -13.00 8.65 -3.22
C ARG A 46 -12.21 8.29 -4.48
N ASP A 47 -11.91 9.25 -5.35
CA ASP A 47 -11.12 9.00 -6.55
C ASP A 47 -10.36 10.27 -6.99
N PRO A 48 -9.01 10.26 -6.97
CA PRO A 48 -8.20 11.43 -7.34
C PRO A 48 -8.38 11.86 -8.81
N ALA A 49 -8.65 10.91 -9.72
CA ALA A 49 -8.90 11.23 -11.12
C ALA A 49 -10.25 11.96 -11.29
N ALA A 50 -11.29 11.51 -10.59
CA ALA A 50 -12.59 12.17 -10.62
C ALA A 50 -12.53 13.57 -9.97
N ALA A 51 -11.87 13.69 -8.80
CA ALA A 51 -11.73 14.97 -8.10
C ALA A 51 -10.96 16.01 -8.92
N SER A 52 -9.81 15.61 -9.50
CA SER A 52 -9.01 16.50 -10.35
C SER A 52 -9.79 16.98 -11.57
N PHE A 53 -10.49 16.09 -12.26
CA PHE A 53 -11.29 16.45 -13.44
C PHE A 53 -12.31 17.57 -13.15
N VAL A 54 -13.07 17.44 -12.05
CA VAL A 54 -14.05 18.45 -11.64
C VAL A 54 -13.39 19.77 -11.27
N LEU A 55 -12.34 19.73 -10.45
CA LEU A 55 -11.63 20.93 -10.03
C LEU A 55 -11.00 21.67 -11.21
N GLY A 56 -10.36 20.94 -12.13
CA GLY A 56 -9.76 21.54 -13.31
C GLY A 56 -10.75 22.12 -14.29
N ALA A 57 -11.90 21.46 -14.50
CA ALA A 57 -12.96 22.03 -15.32
C ALA A 57 -13.48 23.35 -14.72
N ALA A 58 -13.73 23.38 -13.40
CA ALA A 58 -14.20 24.58 -12.71
C ALA A 58 -13.15 25.70 -12.73
N ALA A 59 -11.89 25.37 -12.41
CA ALA A 59 -10.77 26.29 -12.42
C ALA A 59 -10.52 26.91 -13.79
N SER A 60 -10.46 26.09 -14.85
CA SER A 60 -10.31 26.57 -16.22
C SER A 60 -11.42 27.56 -16.61
N GLY A 61 -12.66 27.27 -16.20
CA GLY A 61 -13.80 28.17 -16.40
C GLY A 61 -13.69 29.50 -15.63
N GLN A 62 -13.18 29.48 -14.39
CA GLN A 62 -12.94 30.70 -13.61
C GLN A 62 -11.78 31.53 -14.17
N ARG A 63 -10.67 30.90 -14.56
CA ARG A 63 -9.49 31.57 -15.12
C ARG A 63 -9.80 32.32 -16.41
N LYS A 64 -10.59 31.72 -17.32
CA LYS A 64 -11.08 32.39 -18.54
C LYS A 64 -11.92 33.65 -18.26
N ARG A 65 -12.40 33.81 -17.02
CA ARG A 65 -13.18 34.94 -16.55
C ARG A 65 -12.43 35.82 -15.54
N GLU A 66 -11.13 35.59 -15.36
CA GLU A 66 -10.26 36.31 -14.41
C GLU A 66 -10.78 36.27 -12.96
N ARG A 67 -11.33 35.11 -12.55
CA ARG A 67 -11.87 34.90 -11.19
C ARG A 67 -11.00 33.95 -10.39
N SER A 68 -11.16 34.00 -9.07
CA SER A 68 -10.58 33.00 -8.17
C SER A 68 -11.16 31.62 -8.48
N ALA A 69 -10.31 30.61 -8.39
CA ALA A 69 -10.71 29.23 -8.63
C ALA A 69 -11.39 28.62 -7.39
N PRO A 70 -12.09 27.48 -7.56
CA PRO A 70 -12.84 26.88 -6.46
C PRO A 70 -11.93 26.45 -5.31
N HIS A 71 -12.36 26.73 -4.07
CA HIS A 71 -11.63 26.34 -2.87
C HIS A 71 -11.94 24.90 -2.39
N ASN A 72 -12.97 24.25 -2.93
CA ASN A 72 -13.32 22.86 -2.65
C ASN A 72 -14.19 22.26 -3.78
N LEU A 73 -14.45 20.94 -3.71
CA LEU A 73 -15.25 20.21 -4.71
C LEU A 73 -16.71 20.66 -4.79
N GLU A 74 -17.32 21.05 -3.68
CA GLU A 74 -18.72 21.51 -3.65
C GLU A 74 -18.89 22.84 -4.38
N HIS A 75 -17.97 23.77 -4.12
CA HIS A 75 -17.90 25.04 -4.84
C HIS A 75 -17.59 24.81 -6.33
N ALA A 76 -16.68 23.88 -6.67
CA ALA A 76 -16.39 23.52 -8.06
C ALA A 76 -17.64 23.02 -8.80
N LEU A 77 -18.38 22.08 -8.22
CA LEU A 77 -19.65 21.58 -8.79
C LEU A 77 -20.71 22.68 -8.91
N SER A 78 -20.79 23.58 -7.92
CA SER A 78 -21.71 24.72 -7.96
C SER A 78 -21.40 25.68 -9.11
N LEU A 79 -20.13 25.94 -9.39
CA LEU A 79 -19.70 26.79 -10.50
C LEU A 79 -19.96 26.15 -11.87
N LEU A 80 -19.85 24.83 -11.96
CA LEU A 80 -20.07 24.06 -13.19
C LEU A 80 -21.56 23.81 -13.46
N GLY A 81 -22.35 23.61 -12.40
CA GLY A 81 -23.77 23.31 -12.45
C GLY A 81 -24.07 21.84 -12.78
N SER A 82 -25.32 21.44 -12.52
CA SER A 82 -25.78 20.05 -12.67
C SER A 82 -25.77 19.55 -14.13
N ASN A 83 -26.04 20.43 -15.09
CA ASN A 83 -26.02 20.10 -16.51
C ASN A 83 -24.60 19.73 -16.99
N TRP A 84 -23.58 20.46 -16.53
CA TRP A 84 -22.20 20.10 -16.84
C TRP A 84 -21.87 18.72 -16.25
N ALA A 85 -22.22 18.48 -14.98
CA ALA A 85 -21.93 17.22 -14.30
C ALA A 85 -22.58 16.02 -15.03
N ARG A 86 -23.85 16.14 -15.43
CA ARG A 86 -24.56 15.13 -16.23
C ARG A 86 -23.93 14.84 -17.59
N ASN A 87 -23.37 15.86 -18.23
CA ASN A 87 -22.82 15.71 -19.58
C ASN A 87 -21.37 15.22 -19.57
N GLN A 88 -20.59 15.56 -18.53
CA GLN A 88 -19.15 15.36 -18.52
C GLN A 88 -18.70 14.19 -17.64
N LEU A 89 -19.29 14.00 -16.45
CA LEU A 89 -18.86 12.93 -15.55
C LEU A 89 -19.09 11.51 -16.13
N PRO A 90 -20.19 11.23 -16.84
CA PRO A 90 -20.37 9.94 -17.49
C PRO A 90 -19.34 9.64 -18.59
N GLN A 91 -18.70 10.66 -19.16
CA GLN A 91 -17.70 10.52 -20.22
C GLN A 91 -16.30 10.17 -19.70
N LEU A 92 -16.10 10.15 -18.37
CA LEU A 92 -14.81 9.79 -17.79
C LEU A 92 -14.44 8.35 -18.14
N PRO A 93 -13.18 8.09 -18.56
CA PRO A 93 -12.75 6.74 -18.89
C PRO A 93 -12.81 5.85 -17.65
N ILE A 94 -13.24 4.61 -17.83
CA ILE A 94 -13.33 3.63 -16.75
C ILE A 94 -11.99 2.89 -16.65
N LEU A 95 -11.39 2.88 -15.46
CA LEU A 95 -10.07 2.28 -15.17
C LEU A 95 -9.95 0.85 -15.67
N GLU A 96 -10.91 0.01 -15.32
CA GLU A 96 -10.93 -1.42 -15.62
C GLU A 96 -11.06 -1.69 -17.12
N ASN A 97 -11.55 -0.72 -17.89
CA ASN A 97 -11.63 -0.79 -19.35
C ASN A 97 -10.38 -0.19 -20.02
N THR A 98 -9.70 0.72 -19.33
CA THR A 98 -8.58 1.51 -19.88
C THR A 98 -7.25 0.78 -19.66
N LEU A 99 -7.00 0.30 -18.43
CA LEU A 99 -5.78 -0.41 -18.06
C LEU A 99 -6.10 -1.89 -18.03
N THR A 100 -5.76 -2.62 -19.10
CA THR A 100 -6.05 -4.06 -19.22
C THR A 100 -4.96 -4.94 -18.62
N ASP A 101 -3.72 -4.46 -18.59
CA ASP A 101 -2.62 -5.10 -17.88
C ASP A 101 -2.85 -5.07 -16.37
N GLU A 102 -2.74 -6.23 -15.73
CA GLU A 102 -3.08 -6.40 -14.32
C GLU A 102 -2.07 -5.69 -13.41
N ALA A 103 -0.78 -5.77 -13.73
CA ALA A 103 0.29 -5.13 -12.97
C ALA A 103 0.20 -3.60 -13.05
N GLN A 104 -0.04 -3.06 -14.24
CA GLN A 104 -0.29 -1.65 -14.49
C GLN A 104 -1.51 -1.14 -13.70
N ARG A 105 -2.61 -1.89 -13.73
CA ARG A 105 -3.83 -1.56 -12.98
C ARG A 105 -3.59 -1.62 -11.47
N ALA A 106 -2.88 -2.62 -10.97
CA ALA A 106 -2.53 -2.75 -9.56
C ALA A 106 -1.67 -1.57 -9.08
N GLY A 107 -0.70 -1.15 -9.89
CA GLY A 107 0.14 0.03 -9.62
C GLY A 107 -0.68 1.32 -9.54
N TYR A 108 -1.61 1.51 -10.50
CA TYR A 108 -2.54 2.65 -10.49
C TYR A 108 -3.43 2.66 -9.23
N LEU A 109 -3.97 1.49 -8.84
CA LEU A 109 -4.79 1.36 -7.64
C LEU A 109 -3.98 1.62 -6.36
N ALA A 110 -2.72 1.20 -6.30
CA ALA A 110 -1.82 1.48 -5.18
C ALA A 110 -1.55 3.00 -5.05
N ALA A 111 -1.25 3.67 -6.16
CA ALA A 111 -1.07 5.12 -6.21
C ALA A 111 -2.35 5.88 -5.78
N SER A 112 -3.52 5.42 -6.24
CA SER A 112 -4.82 5.97 -5.85
C SER A 112 -5.09 5.77 -4.36
N SER A 113 -4.74 4.62 -3.81
CA SER A 113 -4.85 4.35 -2.37
C SER A 113 -3.96 5.29 -1.56
N ARG A 114 -2.68 5.46 -1.95
CA ARG A 114 -1.76 6.43 -1.30
C ARG A 114 -2.34 7.84 -1.26
N ALA A 115 -2.85 8.33 -2.39
CA ALA A 115 -3.52 9.63 -2.50
C ALA A 115 -4.69 9.77 -1.52
N MET A 116 -5.62 8.81 -1.54
CA MET A 116 -6.79 8.84 -0.66
C MET A 116 -6.39 8.82 0.81
N ARG A 117 -5.38 8.04 1.17
CA ARG A 117 -4.91 7.92 2.55
C ARG A 117 -4.25 9.20 3.03
N ALA A 118 -3.41 9.82 2.21
CA ALA A 118 -2.84 11.12 2.51
C ALA A 118 -3.95 12.16 2.73
N ALA A 119 -4.98 12.19 1.87
CA ALA A 119 -6.13 13.09 2.00
C ALA A 119 -6.88 12.91 3.33
N ARG A 120 -7.15 11.66 3.70
CA ARG A 120 -7.89 11.30 4.91
C ARG A 120 -7.11 11.55 6.20
N LEU A 121 -5.82 11.28 6.20
CA LEU A 121 -4.93 11.61 7.31
C LEU A 121 -4.84 13.12 7.49
N THR A 122 -4.59 13.88 6.42
CA THR A 122 -4.55 15.36 6.45
C THR A 122 -5.85 15.94 6.98
N GLU A 123 -7.00 15.50 6.47
CA GLU A 123 -8.33 15.93 6.97
C GLU A 123 -8.47 15.68 8.47
N THR A 124 -8.14 14.47 8.92
CA THR A 124 -8.26 14.08 10.33
C THR A 124 -7.36 14.90 11.24
N TRP A 125 -6.12 15.13 10.82
CA TRP A 125 -5.12 15.87 11.57
C TRP A 125 -5.46 17.36 11.68
N LEU A 126 -6.00 17.96 10.61
CA LEU A 126 -6.46 19.35 10.65
C LEU A 126 -7.73 19.52 11.50
N ILE A 127 -8.65 18.54 11.47
CA ILE A 127 -9.81 18.52 12.35
C ILE A 127 -9.37 18.40 13.82
N GLU A 128 -8.40 17.54 14.12
CA GLU A 128 -7.83 17.40 15.47
C GLU A 128 -7.21 18.71 15.97
N ARG A 129 -6.63 19.50 15.07
CA ARG A 129 -6.11 20.84 15.35
C ARG A 129 -7.17 21.95 15.35
N HIS A 130 -8.43 21.63 15.07
CA HIS A 130 -9.52 22.60 14.89
C HIS A 130 -9.25 23.63 13.79
N GLU A 131 -8.47 23.27 12.76
CA GLU A 131 -8.18 24.16 11.64
C GLU A 131 -9.40 24.31 10.73
N THR A 132 -9.66 25.55 10.32
CA THR A 132 -10.66 25.83 9.28
C THR A 132 -10.05 25.63 7.89
N GLY A 133 -10.88 25.28 6.90
CA GLY A 133 -10.37 25.06 5.53
C GLY A 133 -9.66 23.73 5.31
N HIS A 134 -9.79 22.78 6.25
CA HIS A 134 -9.24 21.42 6.12
C HIS A 134 -9.65 20.72 4.82
N ASP A 135 -10.83 21.02 4.29
CA ASP A 135 -11.33 20.48 3.01
C ASP A 135 -10.40 20.81 1.84
N MET A 136 -9.89 22.05 1.77
CA MET A 136 -8.99 22.47 0.71
C MET A 136 -7.67 21.71 0.79
N VAL A 137 -7.11 21.59 1.99
CA VAL A 137 -5.83 20.90 2.21
C VAL A 137 -5.97 19.38 2.00
N SER A 138 -7.10 18.80 2.40
CA SER A 138 -7.39 17.39 2.15
C SER A 138 -7.50 17.09 0.66
N VAL A 139 -8.19 17.95 -0.11
CA VAL A 139 -8.25 17.84 -1.56
C VAL A 139 -6.85 18.00 -2.17
N ALA A 140 -6.04 18.94 -1.69
CA ALA A 140 -4.65 19.06 -2.13
C ALA A 140 -3.86 17.76 -1.91
N ALA A 141 -4.01 17.16 -0.73
CA ALA A 141 -3.42 15.88 -0.39
C ALA A 141 -3.99 14.71 -1.22
N LEU A 142 -5.25 14.78 -1.70
CA LEU A 142 -5.80 13.79 -2.61
C LEU A 142 -5.15 13.86 -4.00
N LEU A 143 -4.83 15.07 -4.46
CA LEU A 143 -4.35 15.31 -5.81
C LEU A 143 -2.84 15.17 -5.95
N HIS A 144 -2.09 15.07 -4.85
CA HIS A 144 -0.62 15.04 -4.88
C HIS A 144 -0.04 13.92 -5.78
N ASN A 145 -0.69 12.76 -5.90
CA ASN A 145 -0.18 11.67 -6.75
C ASN A 145 -0.74 11.66 -8.18
N LEU A 146 -1.24 12.78 -8.70
CA LEU A 146 -1.77 12.81 -10.08
C LEU A 146 -0.72 12.44 -11.13
N VAL A 147 0.53 12.89 -10.97
CA VAL A 147 1.63 12.53 -11.89
C VAL A 147 1.94 11.04 -11.82
N GLU A 148 1.90 10.45 -10.62
CA GLU A 148 2.09 9.02 -10.46
C GLU A 148 0.97 8.21 -11.17
N LEU A 149 -0.29 8.61 -11.00
CA LEU A 149 -1.42 7.98 -11.70
C LEU A 149 -1.28 8.10 -13.22
N ALA A 150 -0.86 9.26 -13.70
CA ALA A 150 -0.58 9.51 -15.11
C ALA A 150 0.53 8.59 -15.64
N LEU A 151 1.62 8.39 -14.89
CA LEU A 151 2.69 7.47 -15.28
C LEU A 151 2.20 6.03 -15.30
N TRP A 152 1.42 5.60 -14.33
CA TRP A 152 0.82 4.28 -14.38
C TRP A 152 -0.06 4.08 -15.62
N ARG A 153 -0.71 5.11 -16.14
CA ARG A 153 -1.49 5.03 -17.38
C ARG A 153 -0.61 5.04 -18.64
N ASP A 154 0.36 5.94 -18.71
CA ASP A 154 1.06 6.28 -19.96
C ASP A 154 2.45 5.64 -20.10
N ALA A 155 3.15 5.43 -18.99
CA ALA A 155 4.50 4.87 -18.93
C ALA A 155 4.75 4.13 -17.60
N PRO A 156 4.09 2.98 -17.38
CA PRO A 156 4.15 2.27 -16.09
C PRO A 156 5.56 1.82 -15.71
N GLU A 157 6.45 1.66 -16.69
CA GLU A 157 7.86 1.34 -16.46
C GLU A 157 8.59 2.46 -15.70
N LEU A 158 8.31 3.72 -16.01
CA LEU A 158 8.86 4.87 -15.28
C LEU A 158 8.26 4.96 -13.88
N ALA A 159 6.97 4.64 -13.72
CA ALA A 159 6.35 4.54 -12.39
C ALA A 159 7.01 3.46 -11.54
N ARG A 160 7.27 2.29 -12.13
CA ARG A 160 7.98 1.18 -11.47
C ARG A 160 9.40 1.60 -11.07
N GLN A 161 10.15 2.21 -11.99
CA GLN A 161 11.52 2.67 -11.71
C GLN A 161 11.56 3.67 -10.55
N ALA A 162 10.70 4.71 -10.58
CA ALA A 162 10.63 5.69 -9.51
C ALA A 162 10.28 5.06 -8.16
N LEU A 163 9.29 4.16 -8.14
CA LEU A 163 8.94 3.44 -6.91
C LEU A 163 10.08 2.55 -6.43
N ALA A 164 10.77 1.81 -7.31
CA ALA A 164 11.91 0.98 -6.93
C ALA A 164 12.99 1.81 -6.21
N ILE A 165 13.30 2.98 -6.74
CA ILE A 165 14.29 3.91 -6.16
C ILE A 165 13.82 4.46 -4.82
N ALA A 166 12.57 4.93 -4.73
CA ALA A 166 12.00 5.42 -3.48
C ALA A 166 11.99 4.35 -2.39
N ARG A 167 11.63 3.12 -2.74
CA ARG A 167 11.60 1.98 -1.81
C ARG A 167 12.99 1.60 -1.35
N LYS A 168 13.95 1.51 -2.28
CA LYS A 168 15.35 1.21 -1.95
C LYS A 168 15.89 2.23 -0.97
N SER A 169 15.68 3.52 -1.22
CA SER A 169 16.20 4.53 -0.32
C SER A 169 15.52 4.54 1.05
N LEU A 170 14.25 4.15 1.15
CA LEU A 170 13.60 3.97 2.46
C LEU A 170 14.26 2.83 3.27
N ILE A 171 14.64 1.74 2.58
CA ILE A 171 15.36 0.61 3.17
C ILE A 171 16.77 1.05 3.59
N ASP A 172 17.52 1.69 2.69
CA ASP A 172 18.89 2.16 2.96
C ASP A 172 18.91 3.15 4.14
N PHE A 173 17.91 4.04 4.22
CA PHE A 173 17.74 4.96 5.36
C PHE A 173 17.64 4.20 6.70
N THR A 174 16.90 3.09 6.74
CA THR A 174 16.80 2.29 7.97
C THR A 174 18.09 1.56 8.34
N GLN A 175 18.91 1.21 7.37
CA GLN A 175 20.17 0.49 7.61
C GLN A 175 21.30 1.44 8.04
N GLU A 176 21.38 2.62 7.43
CA GLU A 176 22.48 3.56 7.65
C GLU A 176 22.27 4.50 8.85
N HIS A 177 21.03 4.91 9.12
CA HIS A 177 20.75 6.01 10.04
C HIS A 177 20.13 5.53 11.35
N ALA A 178 20.84 4.68 12.09
CA ALA A 178 20.33 3.94 13.26
C ALA A 178 19.58 4.76 14.32
N GLU A 179 19.81 6.06 14.51
CA GLU A 179 19.02 6.86 15.47
C GLU A 179 19.00 8.38 15.18
N ASN A 180 19.96 8.92 14.40
CA ASN A 180 20.20 10.36 14.27
C ASN A 180 20.00 10.96 12.86
N GLY A 181 19.50 10.20 11.88
CA GLY A 181 19.28 10.72 10.53
C GLY A 181 18.03 11.61 10.42
N SER A 182 18.16 12.78 9.78
CA SER A 182 17.01 13.65 9.48
C SER A 182 16.02 12.93 8.58
N LEU A 183 14.72 13.16 8.77
CA LEU A 183 13.70 12.71 7.82
C LEU A 183 13.88 13.35 6.43
N ASP A 184 14.68 14.41 6.32
CA ASP A 184 15.00 15.05 5.04
C ASP A 184 16.02 14.25 4.22
N SER A 185 16.86 13.43 4.87
CA SER A 185 17.73 12.48 4.17
C SER A 185 17.00 11.18 3.82
N CYS A 186 15.77 10.99 4.31
CA CYS A 186 14.89 9.91 3.89
C CYS A 186 14.27 10.28 2.53
N PHE A 187 14.94 9.85 1.46
CA PHE A 187 14.54 10.08 0.08
C PHE A 187 13.07 9.72 -0.16
N SER A 188 12.32 10.61 -0.79
CA SER A 188 10.89 10.46 -1.02
C SER A 188 10.53 9.93 -2.41
N VAL A 189 9.27 9.50 -2.55
CA VAL A 189 8.65 9.18 -3.84
C VAL A 189 8.75 10.34 -4.84
N GLY A 190 8.63 11.57 -4.35
CA GLY A 190 8.74 12.79 -5.15
C GLY A 190 10.07 12.95 -5.86
N ARG A 191 11.16 12.83 -5.09
CA ARG A 191 12.54 12.87 -5.63
C ARG A 191 12.82 11.75 -6.62
N ALA A 192 12.25 10.57 -6.36
CA ALA A 192 12.38 9.43 -7.26
C ALA A 192 11.77 9.74 -8.64
N PHE A 193 10.57 10.34 -8.65
CA PHE A 193 9.93 10.77 -9.88
C PHE A 193 10.67 11.91 -10.58
N GLU A 194 11.14 12.92 -9.83
CA GLU A 194 11.95 14.02 -10.36
C GLU A 194 13.15 13.48 -11.16
N MET A 195 13.87 12.52 -10.58
CA MET A 195 15.04 11.91 -11.21
C MET A 195 14.68 11.10 -12.46
N VAL A 196 13.69 10.20 -12.37
CA VAL A 196 13.29 9.32 -13.48
C VAL A 196 12.68 10.11 -14.64
N LEU A 197 11.88 11.14 -14.35
CA LEU A 197 11.33 12.03 -15.38
C LEU A 197 12.42 12.89 -16.02
N GLY A 198 13.38 13.38 -15.24
CA GLY A 198 14.54 14.12 -15.77
C GLY A 198 15.37 13.29 -16.75
N GLU A 199 15.59 12.00 -16.46
CA GLU A 199 16.24 11.06 -17.40
C GLU A 199 15.43 10.86 -18.69
N ALA A 200 14.10 10.96 -18.62
CA ALA A 200 13.20 10.91 -19.76
C ALA A 200 13.05 12.27 -20.48
N GLY A 201 13.77 13.32 -20.06
CA GLY A 201 13.73 14.66 -20.67
C GLY A 201 12.50 15.49 -20.29
N ILE A 202 11.83 15.14 -19.17
CA ILE A 202 10.65 15.85 -18.68
C ILE A 202 11.01 16.61 -17.41
N ASP A 203 10.82 17.92 -17.46
CA ASP A 203 10.94 18.78 -16.28
C ASP A 203 9.67 18.64 -15.42
N LEU A 204 9.85 18.05 -14.23
CA LEU A 204 8.76 17.85 -13.28
C LEU A 204 8.17 19.19 -12.80
N HIS A 205 8.99 20.23 -12.61
CA HIS A 205 8.52 21.54 -12.16
C HIS A 205 7.66 22.21 -13.23
N GLU A 206 8.05 22.13 -14.49
CA GLU A 206 7.25 22.61 -15.62
C GLU A 206 5.92 21.85 -15.70
N LEU A 207 5.95 20.52 -15.55
CA LEU A 207 4.75 19.69 -15.54
C LEU A 207 3.80 20.05 -14.39
N GLU A 208 4.32 20.18 -13.17
CA GLU A 208 3.54 20.56 -12.00
C GLU A 208 2.95 21.96 -12.13
N THR A 209 3.68 22.89 -12.76
CA THR A 209 3.20 24.24 -13.06
C THR A 209 2.05 24.18 -14.05
N ALA A 210 2.18 23.43 -15.16
CA ALA A 210 1.12 23.24 -16.15
C ALA A 210 -0.13 22.56 -15.55
N LEU A 211 0.06 21.55 -14.70
CA LEU A 211 -1.03 20.87 -14.00
C LEU A 211 -1.71 21.80 -12.98
N THR A 212 -0.92 22.57 -12.21
CA THR A 212 -1.44 23.60 -11.31
C THR A 212 -2.28 24.63 -12.07
N GLU A 213 -1.82 25.04 -13.24
CA GLU A 213 -2.51 26.02 -14.09
C GLU A 213 -3.86 25.55 -14.63
N ARG A 214 -4.00 24.26 -14.96
CA ARG A 214 -5.24 23.69 -15.51
C ARG A 214 -6.17 23.20 -14.40
N TYR A 215 -5.62 22.50 -13.41
CA TYR A 215 -6.38 21.84 -12.36
C TYR A 215 -6.60 22.72 -11.12
N TYR A 216 -5.94 23.88 -11.06
CA TYR A 216 -5.84 24.73 -9.86
C TYR A 216 -5.46 23.92 -8.64
N LEU A 217 -4.42 23.11 -8.82
CA LEU A 217 -3.85 22.32 -7.75
C LEU A 217 -3.11 23.31 -6.85
N PRO A 218 -3.50 23.46 -5.58
CA PRO A 218 -2.80 24.35 -4.70
C PRO A 218 -1.36 23.88 -4.43
N VAL A 219 -0.99 22.65 -4.81
CA VAL A 219 0.28 22.00 -4.45
C VAL A 219 1.12 21.64 -5.67
N MET A 220 2.43 21.71 -5.50
CA MET A 220 3.34 20.86 -6.25
C MET A 220 3.07 19.40 -5.86
N LEU A 221 2.84 18.55 -6.87
CA LEU A 221 2.28 17.21 -6.73
C LEU A 221 3.25 16.24 -6.04
N LEU A 222 4.51 16.32 -6.46
CA LEU A 222 5.60 15.45 -6.11
C LEU A 222 6.72 16.17 -5.33
N ALA A 223 6.78 17.50 -5.31
CA ALA A 223 7.79 18.21 -4.52
C ALA A 223 7.78 17.81 -3.03
N GLU A 224 8.98 17.72 -2.42
CA GLU A 224 9.15 17.38 -0.99
C GLU A 224 8.59 18.44 -0.06
N GLU A 225 8.56 19.68 -0.53
CA GLU A 225 7.91 20.82 0.08
C GLU A 225 6.68 21.16 -0.77
N ALA A 226 5.50 20.87 -0.26
CA ALA A 226 4.28 21.28 -0.92
C ALA A 226 4.14 22.80 -0.73
N SER A 227 4.54 23.62 -1.70
CA SER A 227 4.27 25.05 -1.63
C SER A 227 2.84 25.31 -2.07
N ILE A 228 2.04 25.86 -1.15
CA ILE A 228 0.66 26.24 -1.40
C ILE A 228 0.54 27.74 -1.22
N PRO A 229 0.42 28.54 -2.30
CA PRO A 229 0.44 30.01 -2.20
C PRO A 229 -0.59 30.60 -1.23
N THR A 230 -1.66 29.85 -0.92
CA THR A 230 -2.76 30.27 -0.06
C THR A 230 -2.75 29.64 1.33
N LEU A 231 -1.84 28.72 1.65
CA LEU A 231 -1.81 28.04 2.95
C LEU A 231 -0.53 28.37 3.72
N GLY A 232 -0.61 28.34 5.04
CA GLY A 232 0.56 28.55 5.90
C GLY A 232 1.42 27.29 6.00
N ALA A 233 2.70 27.47 6.32
CA ALA A 233 3.72 26.41 6.42
C ALA A 233 3.30 25.16 7.22
N HIS A 234 2.48 25.31 8.26
CA HIS A 234 1.99 24.16 9.03
C HIS A 234 1.04 23.24 8.23
N HIS A 235 0.19 23.77 7.36
CA HIS A 235 -0.68 22.96 6.49
C HIS A 235 0.15 22.14 5.51
N GLU A 236 1.20 22.74 4.96
CA GLU A 236 2.17 22.09 4.08
C GLU A 236 2.88 20.96 4.82
N ALA A 237 3.36 21.21 6.04
CA ALA A 237 4.02 20.21 6.88
C ALA A 237 3.10 19.02 7.19
N ILE A 238 1.84 19.27 7.57
CA ILE A 238 0.84 18.23 7.85
C ILE A 238 0.58 17.37 6.61
N LEU A 239 0.41 17.99 5.45
CA LEU A 239 0.19 17.29 4.19
C LEU A 239 1.40 16.42 3.81
N VAL A 240 2.62 16.97 3.89
CA VAL A 240 3.86 16.24 3.57
C VAL A 240 4.03 15.03 4.50
N LEU A 241 3.78 15.20 5.80
CA LEU A 241 3.80 14.10 6.76
C LEU A 241 2.74 13.04 6.46
N ALA A 242 1.55 13.43 6.01
CA ALA A 242 0.47 12.51 5.67
C ALA A 242 0.85 11.65 4.46
N ARG A 243 1.45 12.28 3.44
CA ARG A 243 2.03 11.58 2.27
C ARG A 243 3.13 10.62 2.68
N ARG A 244 4.10 11.07 3.48
CA ARG A 244 5.22 10.23 3.94
C ARG A 244 4.70 9.05 4.75
N LEU A 245 3.71 9.24 5.63
CA LEU A 245 3.08 8.14 6.38
C LEU A 245 2.31 7.21 5.46
N ALA A 246 1.58 7.74 4.47
CA ALA A 246 0.87 6.94 3.48
C ALA A 246 1.84 5.99 2.76
N PHE A 247 2.98 6.48 2.25
CA PHE A 247 3.98 5.63 1.61
C PHE A 247 4.75 4.72 2.60
N ALA A 248 5.13 5.21 3.77
CA ALA A 248 5.93 4.42 4.72
C ALA A 248 5.16 3.22 5.30
N SER A 249 3.86 3.42 5.59
CA SER A 249 3.00 2.33 6.08
C SER A 249 2.87 1.15 5.13
N GLU A 250 3.30 1.31 3.87
CA GLU A 250 3.34 0.23 2.89
C GLU A 250 4.36 -0.86 3.23
N PHE A 251 5.34 -0.52 4.06
CA PHE A 251 6.38 -1.41 4.53
C PHE A 251 6.04 -2.00 5.91
N GLY A 252 4.81 -1.78 6.37
CA GLY A 252 4.33 -2.20 7.68
C GLY A 252 4.39 -1.07 8.71
N TRP A 253 3.43 -1.09 9.63
CA TRP A 253 3.23 -0.03 10.63
C TRP A 253 4.29 0.07 11.71
N TYR A 254 5.12 -0.97 11.85
CA TYR A 254 6.22 -1.01 12.83
C TYR A 254 7.57 -0.60 12.21
N HIS A 255 7.59 -0.15 10.97
CA HIS A 255 8.80 0.32 10.30
C HIS A 255 9.44 1.50 11.08
N PRO A 256 10.77 1.54 11.30
CA PRO A 256 11.43 2.57 12.11
C PRO A 256 11.13 4.01 11.66
N VAL A 257 10.97 4.22 10.35
CA VAL A 257 10.61 5.53 9.79
C VAL A 257 9.26 6.04 10.30
N ILE A 258 8.30 5.15 10.55
CA ILE A 258 6.94 5.51 10.99
C ILE A 258 6.99 6.05 12.42
N ARG A 259 7.86 5.48 13.26
CA ARG A 259 8.10 6.03 14.61
C ARG A 259 8.62 7.46 14.55
N ARG A 260 9.54 7.76 13.62
CA ARG A 260 10.06 9.13 13.41
C ARG A 260 8.99 10.06 12.87
N LEU A 261 8.25 9.62 11.85
CA LEU A 261 7.11 10.38 11.32
C LEU A 261 6.10 10.69 12.42
N THR A 262 5.82 9.73 13.32
CA THR A 262 4.90 9.92 14.45
C THR A 262 5.37 11.02 15.40
N ILE A 263 6.67 11.18 15.63
CA ILE A 263 7.22 12.27 16.44
C ILE A 263 6.97 13.61 15.75
N SER A 264 7.32 13.74 14.47
CA SER A 264 7.08 14.98 13.71
C SER A 264 5.58 15.30 13.56
N ILE A 265 4.73 14.29 13.39
CA ILE A 265 3.27 14.46 13.40
C ILE A 265 2.84 14.97 14.77
N ALA A 266 3.31 14.39 15.87
CA ALA A 266 2.94 14.83 17.21
C ALA A 266 3.30 16.30 17.48
N GLU A 267 4.47 16.75 17.01
CA GLU A 267 4.89 18.16 17.06
C GLU A 267 3.92 19.05 16.29
N GLN A 268 3.58 18.66 15.05
CA GLN A 268 2.62 19.40 14.21
C GLN A 268 1.21 19.38 14.79
N LEU A 269 0.79 18.36 15.55
CA LEU A 269 -0.54 18.29 16.16
C LEU A 269 -0.60 18.86 17.58
N HIS A 270 0.55 19.26 18.16
CA HIS A 270 0.66 19.60 19.59
C HIS A 270 0.15 18.50 20.51
N LEU A 271 0.43 17.25 20.15
CA LEU A 271 0.04 16.05 20.89
C LEU A 271 1.29 15.32 21.41
N SER A 272 1.09 14.36 22.32
CA SER A 272 2.14 13.39 22.61
C SER A 272 2.31 12.41 21.43
N PRO A 273 3.50 11.81 21.22
CA PRO A 273 3.70 10.80 20.18
C PRO A 273 2.69 9.64 20.24
N GLN A 274 2.32 9.21 21.44
CA GLN A 274 1.32 8.17 21.64
C GLN A 274 -0.09 8.62 21.22
N ALA A 275 -0.47 9.87 21.49
CA ALA A 275 -1.76 10.41 21.09
C ALA A 275 -1.83 10.59 19.56
N ALA A 276 -0.79 11.14 18.94
CA ALA A 276 -0.69 11.28 17.49
C ALA A 276 -0.73 9.93 16.77
N TRP A 277 -0.02 8.92 17.29
CA TRP A 277 -0.10 7.53 16.83
C TRP A 277 -1.54 7.01 16.88
N ARG A 278 -2.21 7.15 18.02
CA ARG A 278 -3.57 6.65 18.23
C ARG A 278 -4.57 7.30 17.27
N VAL A 279 -4.48 8.61 17.05
CA VAL A 279 -5.36 9.33 16.09
C VAL A 279 -5.14 8.79 14.68
N SER A 280 -3.88 8.67 14.24
CA SER A 280 -3.51 8.20 12.91
C SER A 280 -3.94 6.75 12.66
N VAL A 281 -3.70 5.86 13.63
CA VAL A 281 -4.09 4.45 13.57
C VAL A 281 -5.61 4.30 13.59
N LYS A 282 -6.31 4.99 14.51
CA LYS A 282 -7.78 4.92 14.59
C LYS A 282 -8.42 5.31 13.25
N LYS A 283 -7.94 6.38 12.63
CA LYS A 283 -8.43 6.80 11.32
C LYS A 283 -8.13 5.75 10.24
N THR A 284 -6.88 5.30 10.18
CA THR A 284 -6.45 4.25 9.26
C THR A 284 -7.31 2.99 9.36
N LEU A 285 -7.68 2.56 10.57
CA LEU A 285 -8.52 1.39 10.79
C LEU A 285 -9.97 1.61 10.30
N ALA A 286 -10.51 2.80 10.49
CA ALA A 286 -11.83 3.17 9.98
C ALA A 286 -11.83 3.19 8.45
N ASP A 287 -10.81 3.79 7.84
CA ASP A 287 -10.65 3.87 6.38
C ASP A 287 -10.47 2.48 5.76
N ALA A 288 -9.69 1.61 6.40
CA ALA A 288 -9.53 0.22 5.95
C ALA A 288 -10.88 -0.49 5.84
N ARG A 289 -11.77 -0.32 6.82
CA ARG A 289 -13.12 -0.93 6.79
C ARG A 289 -13.98 -0.34 5.67
N GLU A 290 -13.94 0.97 5.47
CA GLU A 290 -14.65 1.63 4.36
C GLU A 290 -14.14 1.13 3.00
N PHE A 291 -12.83 0.90 2.86
CA PHE A 291 -12.22 0.54 1.59
C PHE A 291 -12.45 -0.93 1.21
N ILE A 292 -12.83 -1.80 2.16
CA ILE A 292 -13.30 -3.17 1.84
C ILE A 292 -14.48 -3.12 0.88
N GLU A 293 -15.41 -2.17 1.09
CA GLU A 293 -16.60 -2.02 0.25
C GLU A 293 -16.28 -1.42 -1.13
N ILE A 294 -15.11 -0.80 -1.26
CA ILE A 294 -14.68 -0.07 -2.45
C ILE A 294 -13.34 -0.67 -2.88
N PRO A 295 -13.30 -1.77 -3.66
CA PRO A 295 -12.15 -2.69 -3.80
C PRO A 295 -10.81 -1.97 -4.01
N LEU A 296 -10.24 -1.51 -2.91
CA LEU A 296 -9.09 -0.63 -2.85
C LEU A 296 -8.31 -1.08 -1.65
N TYR A 297 -7.05 -1.29 -1.92
CA TYR A 297 -6.14 -1.77 -0.93
C TYR A 297 -5.90 -0.73 0.18
N HIS A 298 -5.69 -1.17 1.44
CA HIS A 298 -5.36 -0.30 2.56
C HIS A 298 -4.42 -0.96 3.62
N PRO A 299 -3.26 -0.38 3.98
CA PRO A 299 -2.33 -0.90 5.02
C PRO A 299 -2.92 -1.05 6.40
N GLY A 300 -4.05 -0.40 6.66
CA GLY A 300 -4.77 -0.59 7.92
C GLY A 300 -5.21 -2.04 8.15
N HIS A 301 -5.35 -2.85 7.10
CA HIS A 301 -5.62 -4.28 7.27
C HIS A 301 -4.48 -5.01 7.99
N LEU A 302 -3.23 -4.57 7.86
CA LEU A 302 -2.10 -5.14 8.60
C LEU A 302 -2.17 -4.86 10.12
N LEU A 303 -3.03 -3.94 10.54
CA LEU A 303 -3.28 -3.62 11.95
C LEU A 303 -4.46 -4.40 12.55
N VAL A 304 -5.22 -5.14 11.74
CA VAL A 304 -6.42 -5.87 12.17
C VAL A 304 -6.28 -7.35 11.83
N GLN A 305 -6.55 -8.24 12.79
CA GLN A 305 -6.84 -9.64 12.45
C GLN A 305 -8.28 -9.69 11.89
N GLN A 306 -8.45 -9.98 10.60
CA GLN A 306 -9.79 -10.18 10.00
C GLN A 306 -10.41 -11.48 10.55
N GLU A 307 -11.69 -11.46 10.91
CA GLU A 307 -12.41 -12.63 11.47
C GLU A 307 -12.77 -13.70 10.42
N ASP A 308 -12.79 -13.34 9.13
CA ASP A 308 -13.24 -14.19 8.03
C ASP A 308 -12.09 -14.88 7.27
N GLY A 309 -10.85 -14.74 7.75
CA GLY A 309 -9.66 -15.35 7.14
C GLY A 309 -9.30 -14.81 5.76
N ARG A 310 -9.97 -13.76 5.26
CA ARG A 310 -9.62 -13.13 4.00
C ARG A 310 -8.58 -12.04 4.23
N ASP A 311 -7.33 -12.41 4.03
CA ASP A 311 -6.28 -11.43 3.80
C ASP A 311 -6.53 -10.81 2.41
N LEU A 312 -7.07 -9.59 2.39
CA LEU A 312 -6.89 -8.72 1.22
C LEU A 312 -5.40 -8.39 1.18
N LEU A 313 -4.65 -9.27 0.53
CA LEU A 313 -3.23 -9.13 0.31
C LEU A 313 -3.01 -7.78 -0.38
N TRP A 314 -2.31 -6.91 0.33
CA TRP A 314 -1.39 -5.92 -0.22
C TRP A 314 -1.06 -6.24 -1.69
N PRO A 315 -1.24 -5.35 -2.71
CA PRO A 315 -0.59 -5.60 -3.97
C PRO A 315 0.91 -5.52 -3.67
N LEU A 316 1.54 -6.68 -3.56
CA LEU A 316 2.95 -6.84 -3.24
C LEU A 316 3.76 -6.14 -4.32
N THR A 317 5.03 -5.89 -4.05
CA THR A 317 5.94 -5.35 -5.06
C THR A 317 5.85 -6.16 -6.36
N ALA A 318 5.73 -7.49 -6.26
CA ALA A 318 5.42 -8.39 -7.36
C ALA A 318 4.12 -8.05 -8.12
N ASP A 319 3.05 -7.63 -7.45
CA ASP A 319 1.72 -7.50 -8.02
C ASP A 319 1.58 -6.29 -8.96
N TYR A 320 2.55 -5.36 -8.94
CA TYR A 320 2.68 -4.32 -9.97
C TYR A 320 4.06 -4.30 -10.65
N GLY A 321 4.76 -5.45 -10.63
CA GLY A 321 5.96 -5.68 -11.43
C GLY A 321 7.24 -5.04 -10.90
N LEU A 322 7.36 -4.77 -9.59
CA LEU A 322 8.60 -4.27 -8.99
C LEU A 322 9.63 -5.37 -8.67
N ASP A 323 9.20 -6.63 -8.56
CA ASP A 323 10.07 -7.76 -8.19
C ASP A 323 10.70 -8.48 -9.40
N ASP A 324 10.40 -8.07 -10.63
CA ASP A 324 11.09 -8.64 -11.80
C ASP A 324 12.58 -8.23 -11.79
N ASP A 325 13.46 -9.22 -11.91
CA ASP A 325 14.92 -9.09 -11.98
C ASP A 325 15.40 -8.10 -13.07
N ASP A 326 14.52 -7.71 -14.00
CA ASP A 326 14.75 -6.78 -15.10
C ASP A 326 14.64 -5.29 -14.75
N ASN A 327 14.25 -4.91 -13.53
CA ASN A 327 14.01 -3.50 -13.15
C ASN A 327 15.28 -2.63 -12.96
N GLY A 328 16.36 -2.89 -13.70
CA GLY A 328 17.43 -1.95 -14.03
C GLY A 328 18.23 -1.32 -12.88
N CYS A 329 17.89 -1.60 -11.62
CA CYS A 329 18.51 -1.01 -10.43
C CYS A 329 19.84 -1.68 -10.03
N HIS A 330 20.38 -2.52 -10.91
CA HIS A 330 21.82 -2.79 -10.91
C HIS A 330 22.53 -1.59 -11.53
N ALA A 331 22.84 -0.61 -10.68
CA ALA A 331 23.98 0.26 -10.95
C ALA A 331 25.15 -0.63 -11.38
N SER A 332 25.63 -0.43 -12.60
CA SER A 332 26.77 -1.11 -13.20
C SER A 332 27.93 -1.15 -12.22
N GLY A 333 28.15 -2.31 -11.63
CA GLY A 333 29.19 -2.56 -10.64
C GLY A 333 29.50 -4.04 -10.63
N THR A 334 30.46 -4.42 -11.46
CA THR A 334 31.05 -5.76 -11.53
C THR A 334 31.36 -6.36 -10.17
N ALA A 335 31.00 -7.63 -10.01
CA ALA A 335 31.59 -8.64 -9.14
C ALA A 335 31.37 -8.57 -7.62
N ASN A 336 30.92 -9.70 -7.07
CA ASN A 336 31.07 -10.14 -5.68
C ASN A 336 30.71 -9.11 -4.59
N ARG A 337 29.42 -8.99 -4.30
CA ARG A 337 28.98 -8.54 -2.96
C ARG A 337 27.88 -9.46 -2.45
N THR A 338 28.18 -10.15 -1.36
CA THR A 338 27.23 -10.75 -0.43
C THR A 338 26.04 -9.82 -0.24
N ALA A 339 24.84 -10.31 -0.58
CA ALA A 339 23.60 -9.58 -0.44
C ALA A 339 23.47 -9.01 0.99
N PRO A 340 23.05 -7.75 1.18
CA PRO A 340 22.77 -7.22 2.51
C PRO A 340 21.66 -8.06 3.15
N SER A 341 21.84 -8.40 4.43
CA SER A 341 20.91 -9.21 5.22
C SER A 341 19.49 -8.65 5.08
N ALA A 342 18.63 -9.40 4.38
CA ALA A 342 17.23 -9.08 4.31
C ALA A 342 16.67 -9.05 5.75
N THR A 343 15.80 -8.08 6.06
CA THR A 343 15.16 -8.04 7.38
C THR A 343 14.37 -9.33 7.58
N PRO A 344 14.38 -9.94 8.80
CA PRO A 344 13.77 -11.25 9.03
C PRO A 344 12.30 -11.36 8.56
N GLY A 345 11.54 -10.26 8.68
CA GLY A 345 10.16 -10.20 8.20
C GLY A 345 10.02 -10.24 6.67
N ARG A 346 10.97 -9.66 5.91
CA ARG A 346 10.97 -9.72 4.44
C ARG A 346 11.34 -11.12 3.97
N GLN A 347 12.38 -11.71 4.57
CA GLN A 347 12.78 -13.09 4.29
C GLN A 347 11.62 -14.07 4.51
N LEU A 348 10.92 -13.95 5.64
CA LEU A 348 9.75 -14.78 5.92
C LEU A 348 8.64 -14.61 4.88
N GLY A 349 8.36 -13.37 4.47
CA GLY A 349 7.39 -13.09 3.42
C GLY A 349 7.78 -13.67 2.05
N ASP A 350 9.05 -13.58 1.67
CA ASP A 350 9.60 -14.18 0.46
C ASP A 350 9.53 -15.71 0.50
N THR A 351 9.89 -16.31 1.63
CA THR A 351 9.79 -17.75 1.86
C THR A 351 8.34 -18.23 1.72
N ILE A 352 7.37 -17.58 2.36
CA ILE A 352 5.95 -17.94 2.24
C ILE A 352 5.47 -17.86 0.78
N ARG A 353 5.93 -16.86 0.02
CA ARG A 353 5.63 -16.74 -1.42
C ARG A 353 6.22 -17.87 -2.25
N GLN A 354 7.48 -18.22 -2.00
CA GLN A 354 8.12 -19.32 -2.71
C GLN A 354 7.35 -20.62 -2.43
N LEU A 355 7.02 -20.87 -1.17
CA LEU A 355 6.25 -22.04 -0.75
C LEU A 355 4.84 -22.08 -1.37
N SER A 356 4.12 -20.96 -1.43
CA SER A 356 2.75 -20.94 -1.98
C SER A 356 2.69 -21.26 -3.47
N ARG A 357 3.79 -20.98 -4.20
CA ARG A 357 3.95 -21.28 -5.64
C ARG A 357 4.35 -22.73 -5.92
N LEU A 358 4.91 -23.45 -4.95
CA LEU A 358 5.32 -24.84 -5.16
C LEU A 358 4.10 -25.74 -5.43
N GLU A 359 4.27 -26.69 -6.34
CA GLU A 359 3.25 -27.68 -6.64
C GLU A 359 3.10 -28.64 -5.45
N GLY A 360 1.85 -28.92 -5.07
CA GLY A 360 1.54 -29.77 -3.90
C GLY A 360 1.43 -29.03 -2.56
N VAL A 361 1.75 -27.73 -2.49
CA VAL A 361 1.47 -26.93 -1.28
C VAL A 361 0.01 -26.50 -1.29
N GLU A 362 -0.75 -27.03 -0.33
CA GLU A 362 -2.19 -26.81 -0.20
C GLU A 362 -2.53 -25.76 0.86
N GLU A 363 -1.75 -25.70 1.95
CA GLU A 363 -2.01 -24.81 3.08
C GLU A 363 -0.69 -24.40 3.76
N ILE A 364 -0.60 -23.16 4.22
CA ILE A 364 0.53 -22.62 4.98
C ILE A 364 -0.04 -21.91 6.22
N ALA A 365 0.56 -22.12 7.40
CA ALA A 365 0.18 -21.39 8.60
C ALA A 365 1.39 -21.03 9.46
N LEU A 366 1.36 -19.84 10.07
CA LEU A 366 2.32 -19.44 11.11
C LEU A 366 1.62 -19.44 12.47
N TYR A 367 2.27 -20.04 13.46
CA TYR A 367 1.81 -20.05 14.84
C TYR A 367 2.76 -19.26 15.72
N GLU A 368 2.22 -18.37 16.54
CA GLU A 368 2.95 -17.70 17.61
C GLU A 368 2.76 -18.50 18.90
N ASN A 369 3.85 -18.69 19.63
CA ASN A 369 3.80 -19.30 20.95
C ASN A 369 3.35 -18.26 21.96
N GLY A 370 2.17 -18.46 22.56
CA GLY A 370 1.70 -17.64 23.66
C GLY A 370 2.26 -18.11 25.02
N GLU A 371 2.08 -17.28 26.05
CA GLU A 371 2.53 -17.55 27.43
C GLU A 371 1.85 -18.78 28.08
N ASP A 372 0.66 -19.18 27.58
CA ASP A 372 -0.25 -20.15 28.23
C ASP A 372 -0.15 -21.60 27.70
N SER A 373 1.02 -22.06 27.24
CA SER A 373 1.19 -23.43 26.67
C SER A 373 0.29 -23.73 25.45
N GLN A 374 -0.18 -22.68 24.78
CA GLN A 374 -0.92 -22.76 23.52
C GLN A 374 -0.25 -21.89 22.47
N SER A 375 -0.25 -22.37 21.23
CA SER A 375 0.14 -21.57 20.07
C SER A 375 -1.08 -21.12 19.29
N LYS A 376 -1.15 -19.83 18.95
CA LYS A 376 -2.24 -19.26 18.17
C LYS A 376 -1.78 -19.01 16.73
N ARG A 377 -2.60 -19.38 15.75
CA ARG A 377 -2.36 -19.07 14.35
C ARG A 377 -2.39 -17.55 14.13
N ARG A 378 -1.31 -17.00 13.55
CA ARG A 378 -1.18 -15.58 13.20
C ARG A 378 -1.29 -15.32 11.70
N PHE A 379 -0.98 -16.31 10.89
CA PHE A 379 -1.03 -16.24 9.44
C PHE A 379 -1.59 -17.55 8.90
N HIS A 380 -2.37 -17.46 7.84
CA HIS A 380 -2.93 -18.61 7.15
C HIS A 380 -3.04 -18.30 5.66
N TRP A 381 -2.65 -19.26 4.84
CA TRP A 381 -2.87 -19.25 3.41
C TRP A 381 -3.35 -20.64 2.99
N SER A 382 -4.32 -20.70 2.09
CA SER A 382 -4.83 -21.95 1.52
C SER A 382 -5.08 -21.78 0.03
N ARG A 383 -4.70 -22.77 -0.77
CA ARG A 383 -4.85 -22.72 -2.23
C ARG A 383 -6.32 -22.77 -2.67
N ASN A 384 -7.15 -23.54 -1.96
CA ASN A 384 -8.55 -23.79 -2.33
C ASN A 384 -9.56 -23.33 -1.26
N GLY A 385 -9.10 -22.61 -0.23
CA GLY A 385 -9.95 -22.19 0.90
C GLY A 385 -10.31 -23.30 1.89
N GLU A 386 -9.80 -24.51 1.69
CA GLU A 386 -9.90 -25.58 2.70
C GLU A 386 -8.95 -25.28 3.87
N VAL A 387 -9.49 -25.40 5.09
CA VAL A 387 -8.76 -25.15 6.34
C VAL A 387 -8.66 -26.48 7.09
N ALA A 388 -7.50 -27.12 7.03
CA ALA A 388 -7.24 -28.34 7.79
C ALA A 388 -6.30 -28.10 8.97
N LEU A 389 -5.52 -27.01 8.95
CA LEU A 389 -4.72 -26.59 10.09
C LEU A 389 -5.60 -25.85 11.10
N PRO A 390 -5.48 -26.14 12.41
CA PRO A 390 -6.35 -25.57 13.46
C PRO A 390 -5.98 -24.13 13.80
N ASP A 391 -6.91 -23.35 14.34
CA ASP A 391 -6.61 -21.98 14.81
C ASP A 391 -5.72 -21.92 16.05
N ARG A 392 -5.76 -22.98 16.87
CA ARG A 392 -5.00 -23.08 18.12
C ARG A 392 -4.40 -24.46 18.26
N LEU A 393 -3.18 -24.52 18.77
CA LEU A 393 -2.45 -25.74 19.07
C LEU A 393 -2.17 -25.83 20.56
N ALA A 394 -2.47 -26.97 21.17
CA ALA A 394 -2.10 -27.26 22.55
C ALA A 394 -0.67 -27.82 22.58
N LEU A 395 0.33 -26.98 22.88
CA LEU A 395 1.74 -27.40 22.90
C LEU A 395 1.99 -28.54 23.90
N ALA A 396 1.32 -28.49 25.06
CA ALA A 396 1.40 -29.54 26.08
C ALA A 396 0.95 -30.93 25.59
N GLN A 397 0.16 -30.99 24.52
CA GLN A 397 -0.34 -32.22 23.91
C GLN A 397 0.50 -32.69 22.72
N SER A 398 1.54 -31.94 22.34
CA SER A 398 2.47 -32.31 21.26
C SER A 398 3.92 -32.31 21.75
N PRO A 399 4.40 -33.41 22.36
CA PRO A 399 5.80 -33.58 22.73
C PRO A 399 6.75 -33.37 21.54
N LEU A 400 6.29 -33.69 20.32
CA LEU A 400 7.06 -33.47 19.10
C LEU A 400 7.27 -31.97 18.82
N LEU A 401 6.22 -31.16 18.89
CA LEU A 401 6.33 -29.71 18.66
C LEU A 401 7.25 -29.05 19.67
N SER A 402 7.10 -29.37 20.97
CA SER A 402 7.99 -28.83 22.01
C SER A 402 9.46 -29.19 21.75
N ARG A 403 9.72 -30.39 21.23
CA ARG A 403 11.09 -30.84 20.92
C ARG A 403 11.66 -30.15 19.67
N LEU A 404 10.89 -30.00 18.61
CA LEU A 404 11.32 -29.29 17.40
C LEU A 404 11.58 -27.82 17.71
N GLN A 405 10.68 -27.16 18.44
CA GLN A 405 10.81 -25.76 18.84
C GLN A 405 12.02 -25.48 19.73
N SER A 406 12.32 -26.37 20.69
CA SER A 406 13.49 -26.20 21.57
C SER A 406 14.82 -26.45 20.87
N ARG A 407 14.83 -27.24 19.79
CA ARG A 407 16.03 -27.54 19.00
C ARG A 407 16.15 -26.71 17.73
N LEU A 408 15.12 -25.94 17.39
CA LEU A 408 15.00 -25.24 16.11
C LEU A 408 15.19 -26.18 14.90
N GLU A 409 14.68 -27.41 15.01
CA GLU A 409 14.78 -28.42 13.95
C GLU A 409 13.49 -28.47 13.13
N SER A 410 13.62 -28.43 11.80
CA SER A 410 12.51 -28.63 10.87
C SER A 410 12.25 -30.11 10.60
N LEU A 411 11.00 -30.50 10.38
CA LEU A 411 10.58 -31.88 10.18
C LEU A 411 9.49 -32.01 9.12
N GLY A 412 9.69 -32.91 8.15
CA GLY A 412 8.64 -33.39 7.24
C GLY A 412 7.95 -34.65 7.78
N ILE A 413 6.64 -34.67 7.74
CA ILE A 413 5.77 -35.80 8.12
C ILE A 413 5.06 -36.28 6.87
N ASP A 414 5.23 -37.55 6.54
CA ASP A 414 4.67 -38.20 5.36
C ASP A 414 4.18 -39.61 5.71
N ALA A 415 3.65 -40.34 4.72
CA ALA A 415 3.13 -41.68 4.91
C ALA A 415 4.17 -42.68 5.49
N GLN A 416 5.48 -42.43 5.31
CA GLN A 416 6.53 -43.34 5.77
C GLN A 416 6.81 -43.19 7.27
N ASN A 417 6.60 -42.00 7.83
CA ASN A 417 6.90 -41.71 9.23
C ASN A 417 5.67 -41.36 10.08
N LEU A 418 4.50 -41.17 9.47
CA LEU A 418 3.27 -40.77 10.14
C LEU A 418 2.86 -41.74 11.26
N GLU A 419 2.86 -43.05 11.01
CA GLU A 419 2.46 -44.04 12.04
C GLU A 419 3.34 -43.95 13.30
N ARG A 420 4.62 -43.64 13.11
CA ARG A 420 5.59 -43.50 14.21
C ARG A 420 5.46 -42.17 14.94
N LEU A 421 5.12 -41.09 14.22
CA LEU A 421 5.09 -39.73 14.76
C LEU A 421 3.71 -39.30 15.27
N ALA A 422 2.63 -39.90 14.77
CA ALA A 422 1.25 -39.59 15.14
C ALA A 422 0.98 -39.63 16.66
N PRO A 423 1.52 -40.58 17.46
CA PRO A 423 1.32 -40.58 18.91
C PRO A 423 1.95 -39.38 19.64
N HIS A 424 2.83 -38.64 18.98
CA HIS A 424 3.55 -37.49 19.53
C HIS A 424 3.08 -36.14 18.97
N LEU A 425 2.13 -36.18 18.02
CA LEU A 425 1.46 -35.00 17.50
C LEU A 425 0.20 -34.71 18.31
N GLU A 426 -0.17 -33.43 18.36
CA GLU A 426 -1.46 -33.05 18.90
C GLU A 426 -2.59 -33.56 17.98
N PRO A 427 -3.71 -34.07 18.52
CA PRO A 427 -4.72 -34.78 17.73
C PRO A 427 -5.30 -33.98 16.56
N SER A 428 -5.47 -32.67 16.69
CA SER A 428 -6.03 -31.82 15.63
C SER A 428 -5.11 -31.68 14.41
N LEU A 429 -3.80 -31.91 14.56
CA LEU A 429 -2.85 -31.99 13.44
C LEU A 429 -2.87 -33.34 12.71
N GLY A 430 -3.49 -34.37 13.29
CA GLY A 430 -3.48 -35.72 12.73
C GLY A 430 -4.08 -35.81 11.32
N GLN A 431 -5.16 -35.06 11.06
CA GLN A 431 -5.80 -35.01 9.74
C GLN A 431 -4.92 -34.27 8.72
N ALA A 432 -4.32 -33.14 9.12
CA ALA A 432 -3.40 -32.39 8.25
C ALA A 432 -2.16 -33.22 7.88
N ALA A 433 -1.63 -34.00 8.83
CA ALA A 433 -0.46 -34.85 8.63
C ALA A 433 -0.68 -35.98 7.61
N GLN A 434 -1.92 -36.46 7.42
CA GLN A 434 -2.24 -37.47 6.39
C GLN A 434 -2.02 -36.94 4.98
N SER A 435 -2.21 -35.64 4.75
CA SER A 435 -1.94 -35.01 3.46
C SER A 435 -0.46 -34.71 3.20
N GLY A 436 0.43 -34.93 4.18
CA GLY A 436 1.81 -34.46 4.17
C GLY A 436 1.91 -33.13 4.90
N LEU A 437 2.85 -33.01 5.84
CA LEU A 437 2.99 -31.84 6.70
C LEU A 437 4.47 -31.54 6.96
N VAL A 438 4.91 -30.32 6.69
CA VAL A 438 6.22 -29.81 7.12
C VAL A 438 6.02 -28.86 8.29
N ILE A 439 6.83 -29.03 9.34
CA ILE A 439 6.85 -28.19 10.53
C ILE A 439 8.24 -27.58 10.64
N ALA A 440 8.34 -26.26 10.68
CA ALA A 440 9.60 -25.54 10.73
C ALA A 440 9.57 -24.43 11.80
N PRO A 441 10.31 -24.58 12.91
CA PRO A 441 10.51 -23.50 13.88
C PRO A 441 11.28 -22.34 13.22
N LEU A 442 10.79 -21.12 13.41
CA LEU A 442 11.40 -19.89 12.89
C LEU A 442 12.01 -19.11 14.04
N ALA A 443 13.31 -18.83 13.97
CA ALA A 443 14.03 -18.11 15.01
C ALA A 443 14.83 -16.93 14.45
N VAL A 444 15.03 -15.91 15.28
CA VAL A 444 15.97 -14.80 15.03
C VAL A 444 16.95 -14.78 16.20
N ASP A 445 18.24 -14.78 15.89
CA ASP A 445 19.32 -14.82 16.89
C ASP A 445 19.18 -15.99 17.89
N GLY A 446 18.67 -17.14 17.41
CA GLY A 446 18.42 -18.34 18.22
C GLY A 446 17.18 -18.26 19.12
N ALA A 447 16.45 -17.15 19.12
CA ALA A 447 15.18 -17.01 19.81
C ALA A 447 14.02 -17.38 18.88
N LEU A 448 13.21 -18.37 19.28
CA LEU A 448 12.03 -18.80 18.55
C LEU A 448 10.99 -17.66 18.48
N ILE A 449 10.62 -17.26 17.26
CA ILE A 449 9.58 -16.24 17.01
C ILE A 449 8.26 -16.91 16.66
N SER A 450 8.28 -17.93 15.81
CA SER A 450 7.07 -18.57 15.29
C SER A 450 7.35 -20.01 14.86
N THR A 451 6.30 -20.77 14.54
CA THR A 451 6.42 -22.08 13.90
C THR A 451 5.59 -22.09 12.63
N LEU A 452 6.25 -22.36 11.51
CA LEU A 452 5.65 -22.51 10.19
C LEU A 452 5.17 -23.94 9.99
N PHE A 453 3.96 -24.08 9.44
CA PHE A 453 3.38 -25.34 9.02
C PHE A 453 3.04 -25.24 7.54
N VAL A 454 3.41 -26.26 6.76
CA VAL A 454 3.10 -26.37 5.33
C VAL A 454 2.45 -27.72 5.06
N ARG A 455 1.20 -27.72 4.61
CA ARG A 455 0.39 -28.91 4.34
C ARG A 455 0.30 -29.20 2.84
N GLY A 456 0.25 -30.49 2.50
CA GLY A 456 0.15 -31.00 1.13
C GLY A 456 1.42 -31.61 0.53
N PRO A 457 2.65 -31.11 0.77
CA PRO A 457 3.83 -31.62 0.07
C PRO A 457 4.16 -33.03 0.53
N ARG A 458 4.59 -33.90 -0.39
CA ARG A 458 4.96 -35.30 -0.09
C ARG A 458 6.31 -35.68 -0.71
N GLY A 459 7.05 -36.53 -0.01
CA GLY A 459 8.30 -37.12 -0.52
C GLY A 459 9.33 -36.05 -0.92
N GLU A 460 9.64 -35.96 -2.21
CA GLU A 460 10.65 -35.04 -2.75
C GLU A 460 10.28 -33.57 -2.57
N GLN A 461 9.00 -33.22 -2.64
CA GLN A 461 8.49 -31.86 -2.41
C GLN A 461 8.76 -31.38 -0.98
N GLN A 462 8.71 -32.29 0.01
CA GLN A 462 9.05 -31.92 1.39
C GLN A 462 10.53 -31.57 1.53
N ARG A 463 11.41 -32.28 0.80
CA ARG A 463 12.84 -31.97 0.81
C ARG A 463 13.14 -30.65 0.14
N GLU A 464 12.43 -30.33 -0.95
CA GLU A 464 12.54 -29.04 -1.61
C GLU A 464 12.13 -27.90 -0.67
N ILE A 465 11.01 -28.05 0.03
CA ILE A 465 10.54 -27.08 1.03
C ILE A 465 11.52 -26.91 2.18
N LEU A 466 12.04 -28.02 2.74
CA LEU A 466 13.06 -27.96 3.78
C LEU A 466 14.34 -27.27 3.27
N ALA A 467 14.73 -27.51 2.02
CA ALA A 467 15.88 -26.85 1.41
C ALA A 467 15.65 -25.36 1.10
N VAL A 468 14.41 -24.90 0.94
CA VAL A 468 14.06 -23.47 0.90
C VAL A 468 14.18 -22.86 2.29
N LEU A 469 13.69 -23.57 3.31
CA LEU A 469 13.69 -23.11 4.70
C LEU A 469 15.09 -23.08 5.33
N ASP A 470 15.99 -23.97 4.94
CA ASP A 470 17.38 -23.98 5.43
C ASP A 470 18.27 -22.89 4.78
N ARG A 471 17.78 -22.21 3.73
CA ARG A 471 18.51 -21.13 3.04
C ARG A 471 18.17 -19.73 3.53
N GLY A 472 17.10 -19.57 4.31
CA GLY A 472 16.62 -18.30 4.87
C GLY A 472 16.94 -18.19 6.34
#